data_AF-A0AAN0R835-F1
#
_entry.id   AF-A0AAN0R835-F1
#
_cell.length_a   1.000
_cell.length_b   1.000
_cell.length_c   1.000
_cell.angle_alpha   90.00
_cell.angle_beta   90.00
_cell.angle_gamma   90.00
#
_symmetry.space_group_name_H-M   'P 1'
#
loop_
_entity.id
_entity.type
_entity.pdbx_description
1 polymer ?
#
loop_
_entity_poly.entity_id
_entity_poly.type
_entity_poly.pdbx_seq_one_letter_code
_entity_poly.pdbx_strand_id
1 'polypeptide(L)'
;MDVIANNAADTKEMVMTEVLPNGEELKRPYSPSEMAFMFNDVEIRNPYFSPCGTTVVDPVQAYGFEVYHTGGGCMALRKEFCNGQYLLLSIEVSIAEPEEWDECTLGLYDADGDEKAYCELRDVPYAQVDLTGHLDAPVRLLCPCCGARTTGRQWGNQDAGHGLCSDCIEKVLAKMTAEEFSKRYGLQGVHFGLSQCAPSAQLLDELAQKKLLAQEEPDQQAVDSNALKDRYRSWALDNIANDDLQVNEDAQVTLCEDGAFVATWTWVPRDSIPDVADPEESAD
;
A
#
# COMPACT_ATOMS: atom_id res chain seq x y z
N MET A 1 -14.21 -5.30 41.70
CA MET A 1 -13.87 -4.16 40.81
C MET A 1 -13.24 -4.79 39.60
N ASP A 2 -14.09 -5.01 38.61
CA ASP A 2 -13.82 -5.86 37.47
C ASP A 2 -12.88 -5.17 36.47
N VAL A 3 -11.85 -5.94 36.10
CA VAL A 3 -11.48 -6.27 34.73
C VAL A 3 -11.22 -5.09 33.78
N ILE A 4 -9.95 -4.69 33.73
CA ILE A 4 -9.33 -4.12 32.53
C ILE A 4 -9.15 -5.29 31.54
N ALA A 5 -10.11 -5.46 30.64
CA ALA A 5 -9.99 -6.32 29.46
C ALA A 5 -10.57 -5.57 28.25
N ASN A 6 -9.98 -4.41 27.95
CA ASN A 6 -10.07 -3.80 26.63
C ASN A 6 -8.66 -3.80 26.03
N ASN A 7 -8.56 -3.91 24.70
CA ASN A 7 -7.43 -3.48 23.83
C ASN A 7 -6.83 -4.51 22.85
N ALA A 8 -7.39 -5.72 22.69
CA ALA A 8 -6.96 -6.61 21.60
C ALA A 8 -7.92 -6.63 20.38
N ALA A 9 -9.20 -6.29 20.58
CA ALA A 9 -10.19 -6.23 19.49
C ALA A 9 -10.27 -4.84 18.85
N ASP A 10 -10.17 -3.76 19.64
CA ASP A 10 -10.24 -2.36 19.16
C ASP A 10 -9.09 -1.98 18.23
N THR A 11 -7.92 -2.61 18.37
CA THR A 11 -6.70 -2.31 17.61
C THR A 11 -6.73 -2.81 16.18
N LYS A 12 -7.50 -3.87 15.87
CA LYS A 12 -7.60 -4.42 14.51
C LYS A 12 -8.59 -3.66 13.63
N GLU A 13 -9.49 -2.89 14.22
CA GLU A 13 -10.37 -2.02 13.46
C GLU A 13 -9.67 -0.72 13.10
N MET A 14 -8.97 -0.06 14.04
CA MET A 14 -8.30 1.24 13.82
C MET A 14 -6.91 1.16 13.16
N VAL A 15 -6.82 0.52 12.00
CA VAL A 15 -5.54 0.25 11.31
C VAL A 15 -5.10 1.35 10.33
N MET A 16 -5.96 2.33 10.07
CA MET A 16 -5.65 3.50 9.23
C MET A 16 -5.38 4.72 10.10
N THR A 17 -4.43 5.57 9.69
CA THR A 17 -4.25 6.92 10.22
C THR A 17 -4.81 7.92 9.22
N GLU A 18 -5.63 8.86 9.67
CA GLU A 18 -5.99 10.07 8.93
C GLU A 18 -5.04 11.20 9.30
N VAL A 19 -4.57 11.94 8.30
CA VAL A 19 -3.70 13.10 8.45
C VAL A 19 -4.54 14.35 8.23
N LEU A 20 -4.76 15.11 9.30
CA LEU A 20 -5.55 16.33 9.26
C LEU A 20 -4.74 17.49 8.65
N PRO A 21 -5.40 18.56 8.13
CA PRO A 21 -4.70 19.69 7.51
C PRO A 21 -3.72 20.45 8.42
N ASN A 22 -3.85 20.29 9.74
CA ASN A 22 -2.92 20.84 10.74
C ASN A 22 -1.71 19.91 11.02
N GLY A 23 -1.61 18.77 10.33
CA GLY A 23 -0.59 17.73 10.53
C GLY A 23 -0.88 16.78 11.70
N GLU A 24 -2.06 16.89 12.34
CA GLU A 24 -2.44 15.97 13.42
C GLU A 24 -2.86 14.61 12.84
N GLU A 25 -2.41 13.53 13.50
CA GLU A 25 -2.70 12.16 13.10
C GLU A 25 -3.79 11.55 13.97
N LEU A 26 -4.82 10.99 13.34
CA LEU A 26 -5.93 10.32 14.01
C LEU A 26 -6.09 8.88 13.53
N LYS A 27 -5.91 7.91 14.43
CA LYS A 27 -6.22 6.51 14.15
C LYS A 27 -7.73 6.31 13.98
N ARG A 28 -8.14 5.58 12.93
CA ARG A 28 -9.55 5.29 12.62
C ARG A 28 -9.72 3.98 11.85
N PRO A 29 -10.96 3.48 11.73
CA PRO A 29 -11.23 2.27 10.97
C PRO A 29 -10.74 2.31 9.53
N TYR A 30 -10.28 1.17 9.01
CA TYR A 30 -9.92 1.02 7.61
C TYR A 30 -11.09 1.40 6.70
N SER A 31 -10.82 2.23 5.71
CA SER A 31 -11.80 2.78 4.78
C SER A 31 -11.48 2.30 3.37
N PRO A 32 -12.18 1.28 2.84
CA PRO A 32 -11.89 0.77 1.50
C PRO A 32 -12.14 1.79 0.38
N SER A 33 -13.04 2.76 0.59
CA SER A 33 -13.25 3.85 -0.36
C SER A 33 -12.06 4.79 -0.51
N GLU A 34 -11.14 4.78 0.45
CA GLU A 34 -9.95 5.65 0.50
C GLU A 34 -8.68 4.83 0.24
N MET A 35 -8.55 3.67 0.88
CA MET A 35 -7.31 2.88 0.93
C MET A 35 -7.33 1.64 0.04
N ALA A 36 -8.35 1.48 -0.80
CA ALA A 36 -8.43 0.38 -1.76
C ALA A 36 -8.71 0.91 -3.17
N PHE A 37 -8.49 0.06 -4.17
CA PHE A 37 -8.82 0.37 -5.56
C PHE A 37 -9.49 -0.81 -6.24
N MET A 38 -10.27 -0.54 -7.28
CA MET A 38 -10.93 -1.59 -8.04
C MET A 38 -10.03 -2.10 -9.16
N PHE A 39 -9.82 -3.42 -9.21
CA PHE A 39 -9.21 -4.10 -10.35
C PHE A 39 -10.13 -5.19 -10.86
N ASN A 40 -10.59 -5.06 -12.11
CA ASN A 40 -11.58 -5.97 -12.69
C ASN A 40 -12.75 -6.21 -11.74
N ASP A 41 -13.41 -5.17 -11.21
CA ASP A 41 -14.53 -5.29 -10.25
C ASP A 41 -14.21 -6.08 -8.94
N VAL A 42 -12.93 -6.26 -8.61
CA VAL A 42 -12.48 -6.74 -7.30
C VAL A 42 -11.84 -5.58 -6.55
N GLU A 43 -12.29 -5.33 -5.33
CA GLU A 43 -11.65 -4.39 -4.41
C GLU A 43 -10.29 -4.95 -3.96
N ILE A 44 -9.20 -4.27 -4.32
CA ILE A 44 -7.82 -4.59 -3.96
C ILE A 44 -7.38 -3.68 -2.84
N ARG A 45 -6.98 -4.27 -1.72
CA ARG A 45 -6.58 -3.55 -0.50
C ARG A 45 -5.08 -3.59 -0.27
N ASN A 46 -4.44 -4.70 -0.63
CA ASN A 46 -2.99 -4.86 -0.65
C ASN A 46 -2.51 -5.06 -2.11
N PRO A 47 -1.76 -4.11 -2.68
CA PRO A 47 -1.29 -4.19 -4.08
C PRO A 47 -0.31 -5.34 -4.38
N TYR A 48 0.30 -5.98 -3.38
CA TYR A 48 1.24 -7.09 -3.59
C TYR A 48 0.56 -8.45 -3.70
N PHE A 49 -0.73 -8.58 -3.35
CA PHE A 49 -1.44 -9.85 -3.49
C PHE A 49 -2.40 -9.83 -4.66
N SER A 50 -2.47 -10.95 -5.38
CA SER A 50 -3.49 -11.15 -6.40
C SER A 50 -4.91 -11.00 -5.81
N PRO A 51 -5.95 -10.77 -6.63
CA PRO A 51 -7.30 -10.57 -6.10
C PRO A 51 -7.86 -11.79 -5.34
N CYS A 52 -7.27 -12.99 -5.54
CA CYS A 52 -7.59 -14.20 -4.78
C CYS A 52 -6.71 -14.43 -3.54
N GLY A 53 -5.70 -13.60 -3.30
CA GLY A 53 -4.78 -13.76 -2.17
C GLY A 53 -3.83 -14.96 -2.28
N THR A 54 -3.92 -15.78 -3.34
CA THR A 54 -3.17 -17.04 -3.42
C THR A 54 -1.77 -16.88 -3.98
N THR A 55 -1.43 -15.71 -4.52
CA THR A 55 -0.13 -15.43 -5.12
C THR A 55 0.27 -13.99 -4.87
N VAL A 56 1.57 -13.78 -4.81
CA VAL A 56 2.15 -12.45 -4.78
C VAL A 56 2.32 -11.96 -6.21
N VAL A 57 2.16 -10.66 -6.43
CA VAL A 57 2.20 -10.01 -7.73
C VAL A 57 3.03 -8.74 -7.66
N ASP A 58 3.64 -8.37 -8.78
CA ASP A 58 4.24 -7.06 -8.96
C ASP A 58 3.12 -6.03 -9.21
N PRO A 59 2.94 -5.00 -8.36
CA PRO A 59 1.89 -4.00 -8.53
C PRO A 59 2.01 -3.21 -9.85
N VAL A 60 3.22 -3.05 -10.39
CA VAL A 60 3.46 -2.37 -11.66
C VAL A 60 2.81 -3.17 -12.79
N GLN A 61 3.14 -4.46 -12.88
CA GLN A 61 2.64 -5.34 -13.93
C GLN A 61 1.16 -5.71 -13.75
N ALA A 62 0.72 -5.97 -12.51
CA ALA A 62 -0.63 -6.45 -12.23
C ALA A 62 -1.66 -5.33 -12.22
N TYR A 63 -1.31 -4.18 -11.65
CA TYR A 63 -2.27 -3.13 -11.29
C TYR A 63 -1.96 -1.77 -11.91
N GLY A 64 -0.88 -1.66 -12.69
CA GLY A 64 -0.50 -0.42 -13.36
C GLY A 64 -0.06 0.66 -12.39
N PHE A 65 0.66 0.28 -11.33
CA PHE A 65 1.44 1.25 -10.55
C PHE A 65 2.65 1.69 -11.37
N GLU A 66 3.14 2.89 -11.09
CA GLU A 66 4.34 3.45 -11.72
C GLU A 66 5.40 3.72 -10.66
N VAL A 67 6.66 3.59 -11.05
CA VAL A 67 7.78 3.96 -10.18
C VAL A 67 7.86 5.48 -10.08
N TYR A 68 7.82 5.99 -8.85
CA TYR A 68 7.81 7.42 -8.55
C TYR A 68 8.94 7.80 -7.59
N HIS A 69 9.63 8.89 -7.89
CA HIS A 69 10.68 9.45 -7.05
C HIS A 69 10.09 10.53 -6.14
N THR A 70 10.08 10.29 -4.82
CA THR A 70 9.49 11.20 -3.83
C THR A 70 10.44 12.32 -3.38
N GLY A 71 11.67 12.35 -3.91
CA GLY A 71 12.72 13.30 -3.50
C GLY A 71 13.65 12.69 -2.44
N GLY A 72 14.84 13.28 -2.25
CA GLY A 72 15.89 12.68 -1.39
C GLY A 72 16.38 11.31 -1.90
N GLY A 73 16.01 10.97 -3.15
CA GLY A 73 16.19 9.68 -3.80
C GLY A 73 15.30 8.54 -3.29
N CYS A 74 14.37 8.80 -2.38
CA CYS A 74 13.37 7.80 -2.02
C CYS A 74 12.51 7.43 -3.23
N MET A 75 12.19 6.15 -3.36
CA MET A 75 11.34 5.61 -4.41
C MET A 75 10.08 4.99 -3.82
N ALA A 76 8.98 5.11 -4.53
CA ALA A 76 7.70 4.53 -4.17
C ALA A 76 6.95 4.09 -5.43
N LEU A 77 5.95 3.23 -5.27
CA LEU A 77 5.03 2.88 -6.33
C LEU A 77 3.80 3.77 -6.24
N ARG A 78 3.49 4.51 -7.31
CA ARG A 78 2.38 5.46 -7.40
C ARG A 78 1.25 4.91 -8.25
N LYS A 79 0.01 5.08 -7.81
CA LYS A 79 -1.19 4.84 -8.61
C LYS A 79 -2.09 6.06 -8.59
N GLU A 80 -2.25 6.69 -9.74
CA GLU A 80 -3.12 7.87 -9.88
C GLU A 80 -4.59 7.49 -10.16
N PHE A 81 -5.48 8.34 -9.65
CA PHE A 81 -6.92 8.26 -9.90
C PHE A 81 -7.40 9.47 -10.70
N CYS A 82 -8.53 9.30 -11.39
CA CYS A 82 -9.11 10.33 -12.26
C CYS A 82 -9.55 11.62 -11.54
N ASN A 83 -9.68 11.59 -10.22
CA ASN A 83 -10.00 12.75 -9.39
C ASN A 83 -8.75 13.53 -8.92
N GLY A 84 -7.55 13.15 -9.38
CA GLY A 84 -6.27 13.76 -9.02
C GLY A 84 -5.66 13.22 -7.73
N GLN A 85 -6.38 12.42 -6.96
CA GLN A 85 -5.79 11.69 -5.83
C GLN A 85 -4.90 10.56 -6.33
N TYR A 86 -3.98 10.12 -5.49
CA TYR A 86 -3.13 8.99 -5.79
C TYR A 86 -2.77 8.18 -4.54
N LEU A 87 -2.49 6.89 -4.75
CA LEU A 87 -1.87 6.05 -3.74
C LEU A 87 -0.36 6.06 -3.93
N LEU A 88 0.37 6.12 -2.82
CA LEU A 88 1.80 5.80 -2.76
C LEU A 88 1.99 4.57 -1.90
N LEU A 89 2.69 3.59 -2.47
CA LEU A 89 3.14 2.39 -1.79
C LEU A 89 4.65 2.50 -1.61
N SER A 90 5.09 2.58 -0.36
CA SER A 90 6.48 2.88 -0.02
C SER A 90 7.00 1.97 1.08
N ILE A 91 8.30 1.68 1.02
CA ILE A 91 9.11 1.17 2.13
C ILE A 91 10.34 2.06 2.21
N GLU A 92 10.75 2.45 3.42
CA GLU A 92 11.94 3.27 3.71
C GLU A 92 12.41 4.20 2.56
N VAL A 93 13.36 3.71 1.73
CA VAL A 93 13.98 4.44 0.63
C VAL A 93 13.84 3.77 -0.75
N SER A 94 13.32 2.54 -0.83
CA SER A 94 13.32 1.73 -2.06
C SER A 94 11.92 1.24 -2.43
N ILE A 95 11.82 0.60 -3.59
CA ILE A 95 10.64 -0.21 -3.92
C ILE A 95 10.78 -1.51 -3.16
N ALA A 96 9.74 -1.91 -2.43
CA ALA A 96 9.75 -3.16 -1.69
C ALA A 96 9.68 -4.35 -2.64
N GLU A 97 10.46 -5.39 -2.33
CA GLU A 97 10.26 -6.66 -2.97
C GLU A 97 8.95 -7.31 -2.48
N PRO A 98 8.35 -8.20 -3.30
CA PRO A 98 7.17 -9.00 -2.95
C PRO A 98 7.16 -9.60 -1.53
N GLU A 99 8.30 -10.08 -1.03
CA GLU A 99 8.47 -10.65 0.31
C GLU A 99 8.49 -9.64 1.46
N GLU A 100 8.71 -8.36 1.17
CA GLU A 100 8.80 -7.26 2.14
C GLU A 100 7.48 -6.48 2.26
N TRP A 101 6.42 -6.98 1.62
CA TRP A 101 5.10 -6.34 1.60
C TRP A 101 4.58 -5.98 3.01
N ASP A 102 4.97 -6.74 4.03
CA ASP A 102 4.54 -6.56 5.42
C ASP A 102 5.18 -5.34 6.09
N GLU A 103 6.25 -4.78 5.53
CA GLU A 103 6.91 -3.54 5.98
C GLU A 103 6.50 -2.31 5.17
N CYS A 104 5.62 -2.50 4.18
CA CYS A 104 5.17 -1.42 3.33
C CYS A 104 4.02 -0.63 3.95
N THR A 105 4.08 0.68 3.74
CA THR A 105 2.98 1.60 4.00
C THR A 105 2.27 1.96 2.70
N LEU A 106 0.94 1.96 2.74
CA LEU A 106 0.10 2.50 1.67
C LEU A 106 -0.45 3.84 2.14
N GLY A 107 -0.11 4.93 1.46
CA GLY A 107 -0.60 6.28 1.72
C GLY A 107 -1.53 6.77 0.61
N LEU A 108 -2.54 7.53 1.00
CA LEU A 108 -3.46 8.27 0.12
C LEU A 108 -3.08 9.75 0.15
N TYR A 109 -2.92 10.32 -1.03
CA TYR A 109 -2.53 11.71 -1.23
C TYR A 109 -3.55 12.42 -2.13
N ASP A 110 -3.70 13.73 -1.94
CA ASP A 110 -4.48 14.56 -2.84
C ASP A 110 -3.67 15.08 -4.04
N ALA A 111 -4.32 15.89 -4.88
CA ALA A 111 -3.71 16.44 -6.09
C ALA A 111 -2.60 17.46 -5.81
N ASP A 112 -2.59 18.06 -4.62
CA ASP A 112 -1.58 19.04 -4.20
C ASP A 112 -0.35 18.35 -3.58
N GLY A 113 -0.45 17.04 -3.33
CA GLY A 113 0.62 16.22 -2.77
C GLY A 113 0.57 16.12 -1.24
N ASP A 114 -0.53 16.54 -0.62
CA ASP A 114 -0.74 16.40 0.82
C ASP A 114 -1.21 14.98 1.14
N GLU A 115 -0.55 14.34 2.10
CA GLU A 115 -1.00 13.05 2.65
C GLU A 115 -2.32 13.24 3.41
N LYS A 116 -3.30 12.39 3.12
CA LYS A 116 -4.64 12.39 3.74
C LYS A 116 -4.83 11.22 4.68
N ALA A 117 -4.27 10.07 4.34
CA ALA A 117 -4.37 8.89 5.17
C ALA A 117 -3.26 7.89 4.82
N TYR A 118 -2.92 7.01 5.75
CA TYR A 118 -2.03 5.89 5.48
C TYR A 118 -2.35 4.67 6.33
N CYS A 119 -1.91 3.49 5.90
CA CYS A 119 -1.97 2.26 6.70
C CYS A 119 -0.81 1.32 6.37
N GLU A 120 -0.36 0.56 7.37
CA GLU A 120 0.62 -0.51 7.16
C GLU A 120 -0.06 -1.71 6.49
N LEU A 121 0.55 -2.24 5.44
CA LEU A 121 -0.04 -3.33 4.67
C LEU A 121 -0.25 -4.61 5.49
N ARG A 122 0.60 -4.88 6.50
CA ARG A 122 0.45 -6.02 7.43
C ARG A 122 -0.88 -6.01 8.19
N ASP A 123 -1.45 -4.83 8.41
CA ASP A 123 -2.65 -4.63 9.22
C ASP A 123 -3.92 -4.43 8.38
N VAL A 124 -3.77 -4.34 7.05
CA VAL A 124 -4.90 -4.16 6.13
C VAL A 124 -5.88 -5.33 6.24
N PRO A 125 -7.17 -5.06 6.51
CA PRO A 125 -8.15 -6.11 6.65
C PRO A 125 -8.50 -6.67 5.27
N TYR A 126 -8.48 -8.00 5.13
CA TYR A 126 -8.98 -8.68 3.94
C TYR A 126 -10.44 -9.11 4.09
N ALA A 127 -11.07 -9.49 2.98
CA ALA A 127 -12.36 -10.17 3.06
C ALA A 127 -12.24 -11.44 3.91
N GLN A 128 -13.14 -11.60 4.88
CA GLN A 128 -13.30 -12.84 5.64
C GLN A 128 -13.96 -13.87 4.73
N VAL A 129 -13.13 -14.60 4.00
CA VAL A 129 -13.56 -15.67 3.12
C VAL A 129 -13.20 -17.00 3.77
N ASP A 130 -14.16 -17.91 3.92
CA ASP A 130 -13.87 -19.26 4.41
C ASP A 130 -13.17 -20.07 3.31
N LEU A 131 -11.84 -19.93 3.26
CA LEU A 131 -10.96 -20.52 2.27
C LEU A 131 -10.55 -21.93 2.70
N THR A 132 -11.47 -22.89 2.62
CA THR A 132 -11.12 -24.30 2.84
C THR A 132 -10.39 -24.95 1.66
N GLY A 133 -10.08 -24.19 0.58
CA GLY A 133 -9.35 -24.68 -0.58
C GLY A 133 -8.77 -23.57 -1.47
N HIS A 134 -7.95 -23.98 -2.45
CA HIS A 134 -7.36 -23.09 -3.46
C HIS A 134 -8.48 -22.46 -4.31
N LEU A 135 -8.57 -21.13 -4.32
CA LEU A 135 -9.54 -20.42 -5.16
C LEU A 135 -8.93 -20.12 -6.53
N ASP A 136 -9.65 -20.47 -7.59
CA ASP A 136 -9.33 -20.03 -8.94
C ASP A 136 -9.31 -18.51 -9.04
N ALA A 137 -8.46 -17.95 -9.90
CA ALA A 137 -8.39 -16.51 -10.14
C ALA A 137 -9.76 -15.96 -10.63
N PRO A 138 -10.09 -14.69 -10.32
CA PRO A 138 -11.34 -14.12 -10.78
C PRO A 138 -11.33 -13.98 -12.30
N VAL A 139 -12.46 -14.26 -12.93
CA VAL A 139 -12.64 -14.17 -14.39
C VAL A 139 -13.81 -13.27 -14.73
N ARG A 140 -13.86 -12.79 -15.98
CA ARG A 140 -15.01 -12.07 -16.50
C ARG A 140 -16.12 -13.05 -16.85
N LEU A 141 -17.26 -12.90 -16.19
CA LEU A 141 -18.45 -13.73 -16.33
C LEU A 141 -19.61 -12.90 -16.89
N LEU A 142 -20.57 -13.58 -17.52
CA LEU A 142 -21.83 -13.00 -17.97
C LEU A 142 -22.92 -13.27 -16.94
N CYS A 143 -23.67 -12.24 -16.57
CA CYS A 143 -24.80 -12.40 -15.67
C CYS A 143 -25.95 -13.13 -16.38
N PRO A 144 -26.40 -14.29 -15.87
CA PRO A 144 -27.50 -15.02 -16.48
C PRO A 144 -28.85 -14.29 -16.31
N CYS A 145 -28.94 -13.32 -15.40
CA CYS A 145 -30.17 -12.58 -15.13
C CYS A 145 -30.36 -11.37 -16.05
N CYS A 146 -29.30 -10.60 -16.31
CA CYS A 146 -29.40 -9.34 -17.04
C CYS A 146 -28.47 -9.23 -18.25
N GLY A 147 -27.57 -10.19 -18.45
CA GLY A 147 -26.56 -10.14 -19.52
C GLY A 147 -25.41 -9.15 -19.27
N ALA A 148 -25.36 -8.48 -18.12
CA ALA A 148 -24.23 -7.63 -17.78
C ALA A 148 -22.97 -8.47 -17.55
N ARG A 149 -21.80 -7.93 -17.90
CA ARG A 149 -20.52 -8.54 -17.54
C ARG A 149 -20.21 -8.22 -16.08
N THR A 150 -19.75 -9.22 -15.33
CA THR A 150 -19.30 -9.09 -13.95
C THR A 150 -17.96 -9.79 -13.81
N THR A 151 -17.21 -9.46 -12.76
CA THR A 151 -16.11 -10.32 -12.32
C THR A 151 -16.57 -11.24 -11.20
N GLY A 152 -16.13 -12.49 -11.26
CA GLY A 152 -16.47 -13.52 -10.30
C GLY A 152 -15.55 -14.73 -10.42
N ARG A 153 -15.70 -15.70 -9.53
CA ARG A 153 -15.09 -17.03 -9.68
C ARG A 153 -16.11 -17.99 -10.23
N GLN A 154 -15.69 -18.86 -11.15
CA GLN A 154 -16.60 -19.84 -11.73
C GLN A 154 -17.18 -20.72 -10.62
N TRP A 155 -18.51 -20.78 -10.54
CA TRP A 155 -19.18 -21.72 -9.66
C TRP A 155 -19.52 -22.99 -10.43
N GLY A 156 -19.19 -24.15 -9.87
CA GLY A 156 -19.32 -25.44 -10.56
C GLY A 156 -20.77 -25.81 -10.95
N ASN A 157 -21.77 -25.26 -10.26
CA ASN A 157 -23.18 -25.48 -10.60
C ASN A 157 -23.73 -24.51 -11.66
N GLN A 158 -22.89 -23.64 -12.24
CA GLN A 158 -23.25 -22.74 -13.33
C GLN A 158 -22.56 -23.14 -14.62
N ASP A 159 -23.15 -22.76 -15.76
CA ASP A 159 -22.49 -22.88 -17.05
C ASP A 159 -21.16 -22.10 -17.04
N ALA A 160 -20.15 -22.65 -17.71
CA ALA A 160 -18.86 -22.00 -17.83
C ALA A 160 -19.02 -20.59 -18.43
N GLY A 161 -18.38 -19.60 -17.82
CA GLY A 161 -18.45 -18.19 -18.25
C GLY A 161 -19.64 -17.41 -17.69
N HIS A 162 -20.44 -17.99 -16.78
CA HIS A 162 -21.58 -17.31 -16.16
C HIS A 162 -21.40 -17.10 -14.65
N GLY A 163 -21.91 -15.98 -14.15
CA GLY A 163 -21.79 -15.58 -12.75
C GLY A 163 -22.67 -14.37 -12.44
N LEU A 164 -23.12 -14.23 -11.20
CA LEU A 164 -24.08 -13.20 -10.83
C LEU A 164 -23.42 -11.81 -10.71
N CYS A 165 -24.00 -10.79 -11.35
CA CYS A 165 -23.52 -9.41 -11.18
C CYS A 165 -24.08 -8.77 -9.90
N SER A 166 -23.39 -7.74 -9.41
CA SER A 166 -23.73 -7.02 -8.17
C SER A 166 -25.20 -6.56 -8.11
N ASP A 167 -25.72 -6.01 -9.20
CA ASP A 167 -27.11 -5.51 -9.28
C ASP A 167 -28.18 -6.61 -9.26
N CYS A 168 -27.80 -7.84 -9.61
CA CYS A 168 -28.71 -8.98 -9.64
C CYS A 168 -28.66 -9.79 -8.34
N ILE A 169 -27.63 -9.63 -7.49
CA ILE A 169 -27.51 -10.33 -6.20
C ILE A 169 -28.77 -10.14 -5.37
N GLU A 170 -29.13 -8.90 -5.06
CA GLU A 170 -30.27 -8.61 -4.19
C GLU A 170 -31.59 -9.12 -4.78
N LYS A 171 -31.77 -8.98 -6.10
CA LYS A 171 -32.97 -9.43 -6.81
C LYS A 171 -33.14 -10.95 -6.78
N VAL A 172 -32.05 -11.69 -6.72
CA VAL A 172 -32.05 -13.15 -6.67
C VAL A 172 -32.15 -13.64 -5.23
N LEU A 173 -31.42 -13.01 -4.29
CA LEU A 173 -31.54 -13.27 -2.84
C LEU A 173 -32.98 -13.06 -2.36
N ALA A 174 -33.68 -12.04 -2.85
CA ALA A 174 -35.08 -11.79 -2.47
C ALA A 174 -36.06 -12.91 -2.89
N LYS A 175 -35.64 -13.87 -3.73
CA LYS A 175 -36.52 -14.92 -4.30
C LYS A 175 -36.25 -16.32 -3.75
N MET A 176 -35.25 -16.50 -2.90
CA MET A 176 -34.88 -17.82 -2.36
C MET A 176 -34.17 -17.67 -1.01
N THR A 177 -34.02 -18.77 -0.29
CA THR A 177 -33.26 -18.76 0.97
C THR A 177 -31.76 -18.60 0.72
N ALA A 178 -30.99 -18.15 1.73
CA ALA A 178 -29.54 -18.01 1.61
C ALA A 178 -28.82 -19.34 1.29
N GLU A 179 -29.31 -20.47 1.81
CA GLU A 179 -28.77 -21.80 1.51
C GLU A 179 -29.06 -22.25 0.08
N GLU A 180 -30.25 -21.97 -0.44
CA GLU A 180 -30.58 -22.27 -1.84
C GLU A 180 -29.79 -21.38 -2.79
N PHE A 181 -29.63 -20.11 -2.40
CA PHE A 181 -28.83 -19.15 -3.13
C PHE A 181 -27.37 -19.64 -3.25
N SER A 182 -26.75 -20.01 -2.13
CA SER A 182 -25.35 -20.42 -2.11
C SER A 182 -25.09 -21.69 -2.92
N LYS A 183 -26.02 -22.65 -2.87
CA LYS A 183 -25.95 -23.86 -3.70
C LYS A 183 -26.02 -23.54 -5.19
N ARG A 184 -26.82 -22.56 -5.60
CA ARG A 184 -27.04 -22.23 -7.03
C ARG A 184 -25.99 -21.29 -7.61
N TYR A 185 -25.61 -20.26 -6.87
CA TYR A 185 -24.79 -19.15 -7.39
C TYR A 185 -23.44 -19.00 -6.68
N GLY A 186 -23.17 -19.85 -5.68
CA GLY A 186 -21.97 -19.77 -4.87
C GLY A 186 -22.11 -18.77 -3.72
N LEU A 187 -20.99 -18.47 -3.07
CA LEU A 187 -20.89 -17.59 -1.90
C LEU A 187 -20.48 -16.16 -2.29
N GLN A 188 -21.10 -15.17 -1.63
CA GLN A 188 -20.68 -13.76 -1.73
C GLN A 188 -19.27 -13.60 -1.18
N GLY A 189 -18.45 -12.75 -1.82
CA GLY A 189 -17.04 -12.60 -1.48
C GLY A 189 -16.14 -13.74 -2.00
N VAL A 190 -16.71 -14.86 -2.47
CA VAL A 190 -15.98 -15.95 -3.14
C VAL A 190 -16.24 -15.97 -4.64
N HIS A 191 -17.51 -16.00 -5.05
CA HIS A 191 -17.92 -16.22 -6.45
C HIS A 191 -18.45 -14.94 -7.11
N PHE A 192 -18.97 -14.01 -6.33
CA PHE A 192 -19.51 -12.72 -6.78
C PHE A 192 -19.35 -11.68 -5.65
N GLY A 193 -19.50 -10.40 -5.97
CA GLY A 193 -19.33 -9.31 -5.00
C GLY A 193 -17.94 -9.39 -4.34
N LEU A 194 -16.91 -9.50 -5.17
CA LEU A 194 -15.58 -9.88 -4.73
C LEU A 194 -14.85 -8.70 -4.09
N SER A 195 -14.23 -8.99 -2.96
CA SER A 195 -13.16 -8.19 -2.35
C SER A 195 -11.94 -9.10 -2.22
N GLN A 196 -10.75 -8.51 -2.19
CA GLN A 196 -9.50 -9.27 -2.06
C GLN A 196 -9.54 -10.20 -0.85
N CYS A 197 -9.21 -11.46 -1.10
CA CYS A 197 -9.15 -12.49 -0.07
C CYS A 197 -7.85 -12.39 0.73
N ALA A 198 -7.87 -12.88 1.97
CA ALA A 198 -6.64 -12.97 2.76
C ALA A 198 -5.64 -13.94 2.12
N PRO A 199 -4.32 -13.66 2.23
CA PRO A 199 -3.32 -14.62 1.81
C PRO A 199 -3.36 -15.89 2.66
N SER A 200 -3.03 -17.04 2.05
CA SER A 200 -3.01 -18.31 2.78
C SER A 200 -1.82 -18.36 3.75
N ALA A 201 -1.97 -19.07 4.88
CA ALA A 201 -0.89 -19.24 5.85
C ALA A 201 0.38 -19.84 5.22
N GLN A 202 0.21 -20.80 4.30
CA GLN A 202 1.34 -21.40 3.57
C GLN A 202 2.11 -20.36 2.74
N LEU A 203 1.42 -19.48 2.02
CA LEU A 203 2.06 -18.43 1.24
C LEU A 203 2.80 -17.45 2.15
N LEU A 204 2.21 -17.08 3.29
CA LEU A 204 2.84 -16.21 4.27
C LEU A 204 4.12 -16.84 4.85
N ASP A 205 4.08 -18.12 5.20
CA ASP A 205 5.24 -18.86 5.70
C ASP A 205 6.36 -18.94 4.64
N GLU A 206 6.02 -19.18 3.37
CA GLU A 206 6.96 -19.20 2.26
C GLU A 206 7.64 -17.83 2.05
N LEU A 207 6.88 -16.73 2.14
CA LEU A 207 7.42 -15.38 2.03
C LEU A 207 8.36 -15.03 3.19
N ALA A 208 7.96 -15.37 4.42
CA ALA A 208 8.80 -15.17 5.60
C ALA A 208 10.13 -15.94 5.47
N GLN A 209 10.09 -17.17 4.96
CA GLN A 209 11.31 -17.95 4.72
C GLN A 209 12.19 -17.32 3.64
N LYS A 210 11.63 -16.82 2.54
CA LYS A 210 12.37 -16.13 1.48
C LYS A 210 13.06 -14.87 2.02
N LYS A 211 12.34 -14.06 2.77
CA LYS A 211 12.87 -12.84 3.42
C LYS A 211 14.05 -13.16 4.34
N LEU A 212 13.95 -14.22 5.14
CA LEU A 212 15.06 -14.68 6.00
C LEU A 212 16.29 -15.11 5.18
N LEU A 213 16.09 -15.87 4.10
CA LEU A 213 17.19 -16.31 3.24
C LEU A 213 17.90 -15.13 2.55
N ALA A 214 17.13 -14.12 2.12
CA ALA A 214 17.67 -12.89 1.53
C ALA A 214 18.50 -12.06 2.53
N GLN A 215 18.22 -12.17 3.83
CA GLN A 215 18.99 -11.50 4.89
C GLN A 215 20.27 -12.25 5.29
N GLU A 216 20.31 -13.58 5.10
CA GLU A 216 21.45 -14.43 5.46
C GLU A 216 22.56 -14.45 4.39
N GLU A 217 22.22 -14.22 3.12
CA GLU A 217 23.19 -13.96 2.07
C GLU A 217 23.45 -12.45 1.99
N PRO A 218 24.70 -11.95 2.14
CA PRO A 218 24.95 -10.54 1.85
C PRO A 218 24.64 -10.33 0.36
N ASP A 219 23.52 -9.67 0.08
CA ASP A 219 23.14 -9.33 -1.28
C ASP A 219 24.29 -8.58 -1.93
N GLN A 220 24.96 -9.23 -2.89
CA GLN A 220 26.13 -8.66 -3.56
C GLN A 220 25.75 -7.32 -4.22
N GLN A 221 24.50 -7.17 -4.63
CA GLN A 221 23.98 -5.93 -5.19
C GLN A 221 23.83 -4.83 -4.12
N ALA A 222 23.35 -5.16 -2.91
CA ALA A 222 23.36 -4.25 -1.76
C ALA A 222 24.80 -3.90 -1.30
N VAL A 223 25.73 -4.85 -1.33
CA VAL A 223 27.16 -4.62 -1.04
C VAL A 223 27.77 -3.66 -2.06
N ASP A 224 27.53 -3.90 -3.34
CA ASP A 224 28.02 -3.05 -4.43
C ASP A 224 27.36 -1.65 -4.39
N SER A 225 26.07 -1.59 -4.04
CA SER A 225 25.32 -0.35 -3.84
C SER A 225 25.86 0.47 -2.66
N ASN A 226 26.12 -0.15 -1.51
CA ASN A 226 26.71 0.53 -0.35
C ASN A 226 28.12 1.03 -0.65
N ALA A 227 28.95 0.20 -1.31
CA ALA A 227 30.27 0.63 -1.76
C ALA A 227 30.19 1.81 -2.74
N LEU A 228 29.19 1.84 -3.62
CA LEU A 228 28.97 2.94 -4.56
C LEU A 228 28.46 4.21 -3.84
N LYS A 229 27.55 4.07 -2.88
CA LYS A 229 27.06 5.17 -2.02
C LYS A 229 28.20 5.81 -1.24
N ASP A 230 29.08 5.01 -0.64
CA ASP A 230 30.26 5.49 0.07
C ASP A 230 31.18 6.28 -0.86
N ARG A 231 31.37 5.81 -2.10
CA ARG A 231 32.17 6.49 -3.10
C ARG A 231 31.59 7.85 -3.50
N TYR A 232 30.27 7.95 -3.69
CA TYR A 232 29.61 9.24 -3.95
C TYR A 232 29.71 10.19 -2.75
N ARG A 233 29.58 9.66 -1.52
CA ARG A 233 29.74 10.45 -0.29
C ARG A 233 31.14 11.03 -0.17
N SER A 234 32.17 10.18 -0.31
CA SER A 234 33.56 10.61 -0.27
C SER A 234 33.86 11.63 -1.37
N TRP A 235 33.35 11.41 -2.58
CA TRP A 235 33.54 12.37 -3.65
C TRP A 235 32.88 13.72 -3.34
N ALA A 236 31.66 13.74 -2.79
CA ALA A 236 30.97 14.96 -2.41
C ALA A 236 31.69 15.71 -1.27
N LEU A 237 32.19 14.98 -0.27
CA LEU A 237 33.05 15.51 0.79
C LEU A 237 34.31 16.17 0.21
N ASP A 238 34.97 15.52 -0.74
CA ASP A 238 36.25 16.00 -1.28
C ASP A 238 36.10 17.15 -2.30
N ASN A 239 34.96 17.25 -2.98
CA ASN A 239 34.81 18.13 -4.16
C ASN A 239 33.70 19.18 -4.05
N ILE A 240 32.68 18.97 -3.23
CA ILE A 240 31.54 19.90 -3.10
C ILE A 240 31.55 20.59 -1.73
N ALA A 241 31.92 19.88 -0.66
CA ALA A 241 31.89 20.42 0.69
C ALA A 241 32.77 21.68 0.81
N ASN A 242 32.24 22.70 1.49
CA ASN A 242 32.91 23.97 1.75
C ASN A 242 32.36 24.61 3.03
N ASP A 243 32.78 25.83 3.34
CA ASP A 243 32.42 26.54 4.57
C ASP A 243 30.89 26.71 4.73
N ASP A 244 30.15 26.85 3.62
CA ASP A 244 28.70 27.08 3.61
C ASP A 244 27.88 25.81 3.37
N LEU A 245 28.49 24.74 2.85
CA LEU A 245 27.84 23.47 2.53
C LEU A 245 28.64 22.28 3.10
N GLN A 246 28.11 21.65 4.14
CA GLN A 246 28.75 20.53 4.82
C GLN A 246 28.13 19.20 4.42
N VAL A 247 28.98 18.22 4.14
CA VAL A 247 28.61 16.82 3.96
C VAL A 247 29.12 16.07 5.19
N ASN A 248 28.28 15.25 5.84
CA ASN A 248 28.70 14.44 6.99
C ASN A 248 29.25 13.08 6.50
N GLU A 249 30.14 12.45 7.28
CA GLU A 249 30.62 11.08 7.06
C GLU A 249 29.47 10.06 7.02
N ASP A 250 28.38 10.34 7.74
CA ASP A 250 27.16 9.52 7.75
C ASP A 250 26.04 10.09 6.86
N ALA A 251 26.36 10.95 5.89
CA ALA A 251 25.34 11.52 5.00
C ALA A 251 24.56 10.43 4.26
N GLN A 252 23.23 10.54 4.24
CA GLN A 252 22.39 9.66 3.44
C GLN A 252 22.71 9.87 1.95
N VAL A 253 22.88 8.76 1.23
CA VAL A 253 23.17 8.77 -0.21
C VAL A 253 22.17 7.90 -0.93
N THR A 254 21.60 8.45 -1.98
CA THR A 254 20.61 7.76 -2.78
C THR A 254 20.98 7.76 -4.24
N LEU A 255 21.12 6.56 -4.80
CA LEU A 255 21.59 6.34 -6.17
C LEU A 255 20.46 6.59 -7.17
N CYS A 256 20.82 7.03 -8.37
CA CYS A 256 19.94 7.24 -9.52
C CYS A 256 20.61 6.69 -10.79
N GLU A 257 19.87 6.58 -11.90
CA GLU A 257 20.37 6.03 -13.17
C GLU A 257 21.64 6.75 -13.67
N ASP A 258 21.67 8.08 -13.52
CA ASP A 258 22.76 8.94 -14.01
C ASP A 258 23.61 9.58 -12.88
N GLY A 259 23.46 9.15 -11.62
CA GLY A 259 24.18 9.79 -10.52
C GLY A 259 23.74 9.37 -9.12
N ALA A 260 23.90 10.28 -8.14
CA ALA A 260 23.41 10.09 -6.78
C ALA A 260 23.11 11.43 -6.11
N PHE A 261 22.11 11.43 -5.23
CA PHE A 261 21.87 12.51 -4.28
C PHE A 261 22.61 12.23 -2.98
N VAL A 262 23.34 13.21 -2.46
CA VAL A 262 24.03 13.14 -1.16
C VAL A 262 23.43 14.20 -0.25
N ALA A 263 22.93 13.79 0.92
CA ALA A 263 22.35 14.72 1.88
C ALA A 263 23.42 15.67 2.43
N THR A 264 23.11 16.97 2.45
CA THR A 264 24.03 18.03 2.89
C THR A 264 23.38 18.97 3.88
N TRP A 265 24.19 19.59 4.72
CA TRP A 265 23.80 20.63 5.66
C TRP A 265 24.26 21.97 5.10
N THR A 266 23.38 22.97 5.11
CA THR A 266 23.76 24.35 4.73
C THR A 266 23.92 25.18 5.99
N TRP A 267 25.04 25.90 6.08
CA TRP A 267 25.26 26.84 7.16
C TRP A 267 24.37 28.07 6.95
N VAL A 268 23.58 28.42 7.96
CA VAL A 268 22.76 29.64 7.97
C VAL A 268 23.22 30.52 9.13
N PRO A 269 23.90 31.65 8.86
CA PRO A 269 24.32 32.57 9.91
C PRO A 269 23.11 33.12 10.66
N ARG A 270 23.23 33.27 11.99
CA ARG A 270 22.17 33.81 12.86
C ARG A 270 21.61 35.15 12.34
N ASP A 271 22.49 36.03 11.88
CA ASP A 271 22.12 37.38 11.42
C ASP A 271 21.37 37.39 10.07
N SER A 272 21.22 36.22 9.42
CA SER A 272 20.40 36.05 8.21
C SER A 272 18.92 35.85 8.52
N ILE A 273 18.58 35.59 9.79
CA ILE A 273 17.20 35.45 10.25
C ILE A 273 16.74 36.83 10.74
N PRO A 274 15.66 37.40 10.16
CA PRO A 274 15.14 38.69 10.63
C PRO A 274 14.67 38.58 12.09
N ASP A 275 15.01 39.56 12.91
CA ASP A 275 14.51 39.66 14.28
C ASP A 275 12.98 39.69 14.27
N VAL A 276 12.37 38.85 15.10
CA VAL A 276 10.92 38.88 15.33
C VAL A 276 10.60 40.24 15.94
N ALA A 277 9.87 41.09 15.21
CA ALA A 277 9.44 42.38 15.71
C ALA A 277 8.69 42.19 17.04
N ASP A 278 9.18 42.83 18.10
CA ASP A 278 8.46 42.95 19.36
C ASP A 278 7.09 43.59 19.07
N PRO A 279 5.97 43.05 19.62
CA PRO A 279 4.67 43.68 19.47
C PRO A 279 4.74 45.06 20.11
N GLU A 280 4.54 46.10 19.29
CA GLU A 280 4.53 47.50 19.71
C GLU A 280 3.70 47.68 20.98
N GLU A 281 4.36 48.10 22.05
CA GLU A 281 3.74 48.60 23.27
C GLU A 281 2.85 49.79 22.87
N SER A 282 1.55 49.62 23.03
CA SER A 282 0.54 50.63 22.75
C SER A 282 0.87 51.92 23.53
N ALA A 283 1.14 52.99 22.80
CA ALA A 283 1.26 54.33 23.35
C ALA A 283 -0.09 54.81 23.90
N ASP A 284 -0.12 55.13 25.20
CA ASP A 284 -1.06 56.08 25.80
C ASP A 284 -0.45 57.50 25.76
#